data_AF-A0A935X7R5-F1
#
_entry.id   AF-A0A935X7R5-F1
#
_cell.length_a   1.000
_cell.length_b   1.000
_cell.length_c   1.000
_cell.angle_alpha   90.00
_cell.angle_beta   90.00
_cell.angle_gamma   90.00
#
_symmetry.space_group_name_H-M   'P 1'
#
loop_
_entity.id
_entity.type
_entity.pdbx_description
1 polymer ?
#
loop_
_entity_poly.entity_id
_entity_poly.type
_entity_poly.pdbx_seq_one_letter_code
_entity_poly.pdbx_strand_id
1 'polypeptide(L)' 'MAPARLATTAPSVREQLRTQLADLKMPGALEAVDDILRRCDAGELAGGEAITRLLGAHIDLRNARRLQTAMRAALSP' A
#
# COMPACT_ATOMS: atom_id res chain seq x y z
N MET A 1 -18.35 32.01 20.50
CA MET A 1 -18.98 30.72 20.16
C MET A 1 -18.55 30.39 18.73
N ALA A 2 -17.63 29.44 18.55
CA ALA A 2 -16.87 29.24 17.31
C ALA A 2 -17.74 28.67 16.16
N PRO A 3 -17.54 29.12 14.90
CA PRO A 3 -18.25 28.56 13.76
C PRO A 3 -17.63 27.22 13.33
N ALA A 4 -18.52 26.33 12.89
CA ALA A 4 -18.25 25.03 12.33
C ALA A 4 -17.17 25.06 11.23
N ARG A 5 -16.28 24.08 11.27
CA ARG A 5 -15.60 23.58 10.07
C ARG A 5 -15.95 22.10 9.93
N LEU A 6 -17.02 21.83 9.18
CA LEU A 6 -17.17 20.57 8.48
C LEU A 6 -16.05 20.53 7.43
N ALA A 7 -14.86 20.15 7.84
CA ALA A 7 -13.84 19.77 6.89
C ALA A 7 -14.32 18.45 6.29
N THR A 8 -15.01 18.51 5.14
CA THR A 8 -14.96 17.39 4.21
C THR A 8 -13.53 17.34 3.72
N THR A 9 -12.68 16.67 4.50
CA THR A 9 -11.26 16.52 4.20
C THR A 9 -11.20 15.64 2.96
N ALA A 10 -10.77 16.22 1.83
CA ALA A 10 -10.28 15.41 0.72
C ALA A 10 -9.37 14.32 1.31
N PRO A 11 -9.52 13.05 0.89
CA PRO A 11 -8.78 11.95 1.51
C PRO A 11 -7.30 12.28 1.46
N SER A 12 -6.65 12.19 2.62
CA SER A 12 -5.21 12.42 2.71
C SER A 12 -4.50 11.54 1.68
N VAL A 13 -3.36 11.98 1.16
CA VAL A 13 -2.58 11.18 0.17
C VAL A 13 -2.34 9.74 0.67
N ARG A 14 -2.20 9.56 2.00
CA ARG A 14 -2.11 8.24 2.65
C ARG A 14 -3.38 7.40 2.53
N GLU A 15 -4.55 7.99 2.76
CA GLU A 15 -5.84 7.29 2.59
C GLU A 15 -6.07 6.91 1.13
N GLN A 16 -5.67 7.77 0.19
CA GLN A 16 -5.72 7.45 -1.23
C GLN A 16 -4.79 6.29 -1.57
N LEU A 17 -3.56 6.26 -1.04
CA LEU A 17 -2.65 5.13 -1.22
C LEU A 17 -3.27 3.83 -0.66
N ARG A 18 -3.71 3.83 0.60
CA ARG A 18 -4.32 2.63 1.22
C ARG A 18 -5.53 2.13 0.43
N THR A 19 -6.37 3.03 -0.06
CA THR A 19 -7.54 2.69 -0.89
C THR A 19 -7.12 2.04 -2.20
N GLN A 20 -6.11 2.58 -2.89
CA GLN A 20 -5.56 1.98 -4.11
C GLN A 20 -4.97 0.59 -3.84
N LEU A 21 -4.25 0.40 -2.73
CA LEU A 21 -3.69 -0.91 -2.36
C LEU A 21 -4.76 -1.94 -2.03
N ALA A 22 -5.84 -1.50 -1.37
CA ALA A 22 -6.98 -2.34 -1.05
C ALA A 22 -7.74 -2.76 -2.32
N ASP A 23 -7.94 -1.84 -3.28
CA ASP A 23 -8.57 -2.14 -4.58
C ASP A 23 -7.77 -3.19 -5.38
N LEU A 24 -6.44 -3.12 -5.29
CA LEU A 24 -5.53 -4.12 -5.86
C LEU A 24 -5.58 -5.49 -5.14
N LYS A 25 -6.45 -5.66 -4.12
CA LYS A 25 -6.62 -6.85 -3.29
C LYS A 25 -5.31 -7.36 -2.69
N MET A 26 -4.52 -6.46 -2.13
CA MET A 26 -3.20 -6.76 -1.58
C MET A 26 -3.11 -6.51 -0.06
N PRO A 27 -3.59 -7.43 0.80
CA PRO A 27 -3.55 -7.22 2.25
C PRO A 27 -2.12 -7.02 2.79
N GLY A 28 -1.15 -7.81 2.31
CA GLY A 28 0.26 -7.62 2.70
C GLY A 28 0.91 -6.34 2.17
N ALA A 29 0.32 -5.67 1.17
CA ALA A 29 0.83 -4.38 0.70
C ALA A 29 0.45 -3.24 1.65
N LEU A 30 -0.66 -3.37 2.37
CA LEU A 30 -1.09 -2.37 3.36
C LEU A 30 -0.10 -2.33 4.53
N GLU A 31 0.33 -3.48 5.04
CA GLU A 31 1.33 -3.54 6.11
C GLU A 31 2.66 -2.90 5.69
N ALA A 32 3.12 -3.19 4.47
CA ALA A 32 4.34 -2.59 3.92
C ALA A 32 4.22 -1.07 3.72
N VAL A 33 3.08 -0.59 3.21
CA VAL A 33 2.87 0.85 3.01
C VAL A 33 2.81 1.60 4.33
N ASP A 34 2.21 1.00 5.37
CA ASP A 34 2.12 1.61 6.69
C ASP A 34 3.50 1.79 7.32
N ASP A 35 4.40 0.80 7.26
CA ASP A 35 5.77 0.97 7.76
C ASP A 35 6.56 2.01 6.93
N ILE A 36 6.43 2.00 5.61
CA ILE A 36 7.09 2.96 4.72
C ILE A 36 6.63 4.39 5.03
N LEU A 37 5.33 4.61 5.17
CA LEU A 37 4.76 5.92 5.50
C LEU A 37 5.22 6.39 6.89
N ARG A 38 5.19 5.52 7.90
CA ARG A 38 5.66 5.83 9.26
C ARG A 38 7.11 6.32 9.26
N ARG A 39 7.99 5.62 8.53
CA ARG A 39 9.42 5.96 8.45
C ARG A 39 9.67 7.21 7.60
N CYS A 40 8.87 7.43 6.57
CA CYS A 40 8.92 8.66 5.78
C CYS A 40 8.53 9.87 6.64
N ASP A 41 7.50 9.74 7.48
CA ASP A 41 7.06 10.80 8.39
C ASP A 41 8.07 11.12 9.48
N ALA A 42 8.80 10.10 9.94
CA ALA A 42 9.90 10.27 10.89
C ALA A 42 11.15 10.92 10.26
N GLY A 43 11.15 11.15 8.93
CA GLY A 43 12.32 11.64 8.20
C GLY A 43 13.43 10.58 8.04
N GLU A 44 13.16 9.32 8.39
CA GLU A 44 14.10 8.20 8.29
C GLU A 44 14.21 7.64 6.87
N LEU A 45 13.32 8.08 5.97
CA LEU A 45 13.27 7.67 4.57
C LEU A 45 13.18 8.88 3.66
N ALA A 46 14.11 8.97 2.71
CA ALA A 46 13.97 9.87 1.58
C ALA A 46 12.77 9.43 0.71
N GLY A 47 12.03 10.40 0.15
CA GLY A 47 10.84 10.10 -0.66
C GLY A 47 11.11 9.15 -1.84
N GLY A 48 12.26 9.27 -2.49
CA GLY A 48 12.67 8.34 -3.56
C GLY A 48 12.90 6.91 -3.06
N GLU A 49 13.42 6.75 -1.85
CA GLU A 49 13.61 5.43 -1.24
C GLU A 49 12.29 4.83 -0.75
N ALA A 50 11.38 5.65 -0.23
CA ALA A 50 10.01 5.23 0.10
C ALA A 50 9.27 4.68 -1.13
N ILE A 51 9.35 5.39 -2.27
CA ILE A 51 8.74 4.95 -3.54
C ILE A 51 9.39 3.64 -4.02
N THR A 52 10.72 3.54 -3.97
CA THR A 52 11.44 2.34 -4.39
C THR A 52 11.02 1.12 -3.59
N ARG A 53 10.91 1.26 -2.26
CA ARG A 53 10.47 0.17 -1.37
C ARG A 53 9.01 -0.22 -1.62
N LEU A 54 8.14 0.77 -1.87
CA LEU A 54 6.73 0.52 -2.20
C LEU A 54 6.59 -0.27 -3.51
N LEU A 55 7.34 0.13 -4.54
CA LEU A 55 7.36 -0.56 -5.83
C LEU A 55 7.98 -1.97 -5.75
N GLY A 56 8.94 -2.18 -4.86
CA GLY A 56 9.47 -3.51 -4.54
C GLY A 56 8.38 -4.41 -3.93
N ALA A 57 7.72 -3.94 -2.88
CA ALA A 57 6.66 -4.69 -2.16
C ALA A 57 5.48 -5.07 -3.07
N HIS A 58 4.87 -4.09 -3.76
CA HIS A 58 4.84 -4.13 -5.21
C HIS A 58 4.84 -5.46 -5.98
N ILE A 59 5.99 -5.58 -6.63
CA ILE A 59 6.39 -6.64 -7.54
C ILE A 59 6.40 -7.98 -6.83
N ASP A 60 6.93 -8.05 -5.61
CA ASP A 60 7.05 -9.28 -4.83
C ASP A 60 5.68 -9.91 -4.58
N LEU A 61 4.70 -9.11 -4.13
CA LEU A 61 3.34 -9.58 -3.87
C LEU A 61 2.62 -10.02 -5.15
N ARG A 62 2.83 -9.32 -6.27
CA ARG A 62 2.27 -9.72 -7.57
C ARG A 62 2.86 -11.03 -8.05
N ASN A 63 4.17 -11.21 -7.88
CA ASN A 63 4.87 -12.43 -8.26
C ASN A 63 4.42 -13.62 -7.40
N ALA A 64 4.28 -13.42 -6.08
CA ALA A 64 3.77 -14.44 -5.16
C ALA A 64 2.36 -14.93 -5.57
N ARG A 65 1.45 -14.02 -5.90
CA ARG A 65 0.10 -14.41 -6.37
C ARG A 65 0.13 -15.16 -7.70
N ARG A 66 0.94 -14.71 -8.66
CA ARG A 66 1.09 -15.40 -9.95
C ARG A 66 1.61 -16.83 -9.75
N LEU A 67 2.59 -17.00 -8.86
CA LEU A 67 3.12 -18.32 -8.51
C LEU A 67 2.04 -19.19 -7.86
N GLN A 68 1.31 -18.69 -6.87
CA GLN A 68 0.23 -19.44 -6.22
C GLN A 68 -0.87 -19.89 -7.20
N THR A 69 -1.28 -19.02 -8.13
CA THR A 69 -2.26 -19.38 -9.16
C THR A 69 -1.73 -20.49 -10.07
N ALA A 70 -0.47 -20.39 -10.52
CA ALA A 70 0.16 -21.43 -11.33
C ALA A 70 0.27 -22.76 -10.59
N MET A 71 0.66 -22.74 -9.31
CA MET A 71 0.73 -23.94 -8.47
C MET A 71 -0.63 -24.60 -8.28
N ARG A 72 -1.69 -23.81 -8.06
CA ARG A 72 -3.06 -24.35 -7.98
C ARG A 72 -3.54 -24.94 -9.31
N ALA A 73 -3.23 -24.28 -10.43
CA ALA A 73 -3.57 -24.80 -11.75
C ALA A 73 -2.85 -26.12 -12.06
N ALA A 74 -1.59 -26.25 -11.66
CA ALA A 74 -0.82 -27.49 -11.80
C ALA A 74 -1.30 -28.63 -10.88
N LEU A 75 -2.01 -28.29 -9.79
CA LEU A 75 -2.55 -29.25 -8.82
C LEU A 75 -3.99 -29.70 -9.14
N SER A 76 -4.72 -28.95 -9.98
CA SER A 76 -6.06 -29.33 -10.40
C SER A 76 -6.00 -30.39 -11.50
N PRO A 77 -6.57 -31.60 -11.31
CA PRO A 77 -6.61 -32.67 -12.31
C PRO A 77 -7.59 -32.36 -13.46
#